data_AF-A0A957CJ35-F1
#
_entry.id   AF-A0A957CJ35-F1
#
_cell.length_a   1.000
_cell.length_b   1.000
_cell.length_c   1.000
_cell.angle_alpha   90.00
_cell.angle_beta   90.00
_cell.angle_gamma   90.00
#
_symmetry.space_group_name_H-M   'P 1'
#
loop_
_entity.id
_entity.type
_entity.pdbx_description
1 polymer ?
#
loop_
_entity_poly.entity_id
_entity_poly.type
_entity_poly.pdbx_seq_one_letter_code
_entity_poly.pdbx_strand_id
1 'polypeptide(L)'
;PYIQGTIITVTTTVAIFTLKIFDVVLVMTGGQFGTEVIATNFYRQYFSNRNFGFGSAIAIVLLVAVIPVMIYNLKQFREQEAF
;
A
#
# COMPACT_ATOMS: atom_id res chain seq x y z
N PRO A 1 -31.00 3.88 -4.52
CA PRO A 1 -30.57 5.11 -5.24
C PRO A 1 -29.82 6.14 -4.37
N TYR A 2 -30.25 6.42 -3.12
CA TYR A 2 -29.68 7.50 -2.29
C TYR A 2 -28.28 7.23 -1.68
N ILE A 3 -27.88 5.96 -1.50
CA ILE A 3 -26.60 5.57 -0.86
C ILE A 3 -25.54 5.04 -1.84
N GLN A 4 -25.85 4.97 -3.14
CA GLN A 4 -24.92 4.43 -4.14
C GLN A 4 -23.68 5.30 -4.29
N GLY A 5 -23.81 6.63 -4.21
CA GLY A 5 -22.67 7.55 -4.19
C GLY A 5 -21.75 7.31 -2.98
N THR A 6 -22.33 7.18 -1.78
CA THR A 6 -21.57 6.93 -0.55
C THR A 6 -20.82 5.60 -0.59
N ILE A 7 -21.43 4.54 -1.13
CA ILE A 7 -20.77 3.23 -1.28
C ILE A 7 -19.55 3.32 -2.21
N ILE A 8 -19.68 4.04 -3.33
CA ILE A 8 -18.58 4.22 -4.29
C ILE A 8 -17.43 5.01 -3.66
N THR A 9 -17.74 6.11 -2.95
CA THR A 9 -16.73 6.94 -2.27
C THR A 9 -16.02 6.15 -1.16
N VAL A 10 -16.77 5.49 -0.26
CA VAL A 10 -16.17 4.72 0.85
C VAL A 10 -15.31 3.58 0.33
N THR A 11 -15.77 2.84 -0.69
CA THR A 11 -15.01 1.74 -1.29
C THR A 11 -13.69 2.26 -1.88
N THR A 12 -13.75 3.40 -2.56
CA THR A 12 -12.57 4.06 -3.11
C THR A 12 -11.61 4.51 -2.01
N THR A 13 -12.12 5.15 -0.96
CA THR A 13 -11.29 5.60 0.16
C THR A 13 -10.62 4.42 0.87
N VAL A 14 -11.35 3.32 1.09
CA VAL A 14 -10.79 2.09 1.68
C VAL A 14 -9.72 1.48 0.76
N ALA A 15 -9.95 1.45 -0.56
CA ALA A 15 -8.96 0.98 -1.54
C ALA A 15 -7.68 1.87 -1.58
N ILE A 16 -7.81 3.18 -1.38
CA ILE A 16 -6.65 4.08 -1.24
C ILE A 16 -5.92 3.81 0.09
N PHE A 17 -6.66 3.55 1.16
CA PHE A 17 -6.09 3.28 2.48
C PHE A 17 -5.29 1.98 2.51
N THR A 18 -5.78 0.92 1.87
CA THR A 18 -5.06 -0.35 1.77
C THR A 18 -3.75 -0.22 0.98
N LEU A 19 -3.66 0.73 0.06
CA LEU A 19 -2.43 1.00 -0.69
C LEU A 19 -1.34 1.68 0.13
N LYS A 20 -1.74 2.59 1.01
CA LYS A 20 -0.83 3.33 1.89
C LYS A 20 -0.61 2.63 3.23
N ILE A 21 -1.06 1.38 3.38
CA ILE A 21 -1.03 0.67 4.67
C ILE A 21 0.39 0.51 5.23
N PHE A 22 1.42 0.49 4.37
CA PHE A 22 2.81 0.46 4.81
C PHE A 22 3.18 1.63 5.72
N ASP A 23 2.87 2.86 5.32
CA ASP A 23 3.22 4.06 6.08
C ASP A 23 2.56 4.02 7.46
N VAL A 24 1.30 3.58 7.52
CA VAL A 24 0.52 3.45 8.76
C VAL A 24 1.13 2.39 9.68
N VAL A 25 1.40 1.18 9.17
CA VAL A 25 1.96 0.09 9.96
C VAL A 25 3.35 0.44 10.49
N LEU A 26 4.20 1.06 9.67
CA LEU A 26 5.55 1.43 10.09
C LEU A 26 5.53 2.44 11.25
N VAL A 27 4.66 3.46 11.19
CA VAL A 27 4.58 4.51 12.22
C VAL A 27 3.88 4.01 13.49
N MET A 28 2.82 3.22 13.36
CA MET A 28 1.97 2.85 14.49
C MET A 28 2.52 1.66 15.28
N THR A 29 3.07 0.65 14.59
CA THR A 29 3.47 -0.61 15.23
C THR A 29 4.87 -1.07 14.85
N GLY A 30 5.51 -0.44 13.86
CA GLY A 30 6.76 -0.94 13.26
C GLY A 30 6.62 -2.34 12.64
N GLY A 31 5.38 -2.77 12.35
CA GLY A 31 5.07 -4.14 11.93
C GLY A 31 5.24 -5.17 13.04
N GLN A 32 4.96 -4.84 14.29
CA GLN A 32 4.87 -5.80 15.40
C GLN A 32 3.43 -6.33 15.59
N PHE A 33 3.26 -7.36 16.42
CA PHE A 33 1.94 -7.92 16.78
C PHE A 33 1.12 -8.47 15.59
N GLY A 34 1.78 -9.02 14.57
CA GLY A 34 1.10 -9.61 13.40
C GLY A 34 0.51 -8.58 12.42
N THR A 35 0.84 -7.30 12.58
CA THR A 35 0.43 -6.23 11.65
C THR A 35 1.41 -6.02 10.50
N GLU A 36 2.41 -6.89 10.38
CA GLU A 36 3.48 -6.77 9.40
C GLU A 36 2.99 -6.88 7.95
N VAL A 37 3.55 -6.03 7.11
CA VAL A 37 3.32 -6.02 5.66
C VAL A 37 4.63 -6.31 4.93
N ILE A 38 4.54 -6.64 3.64
CA ILE A 38 5.71 -6.99 2.82
C ILE A 38 6.78 -5.89 2.89
N ALA A 39 6.36 -4.61 2.85
CA ALA A 39 7.25 -3.46 2.94
C ALA A 39 7.92 -3.28 4.32
N THR A 40 7.26 -3.61 5.44
CA THR A 40 7.92 -3.60 6.75
C THR A 40 8.96 -4.70 6.89
N ASN A 41 8.71 -5.86 6.24
CA ASN A 41 9.68 -6.95 6.16
C ASN A 41 10.90 -6.55 5.33
N PHE A 42 10.70 -5.93 4.17
CA PHE A 42 11.79 -5.32 3.38
C PHE A 42 12.63 -4.38 4.24
N TYR A 43 11.98 -3.42 4.91
CA TYR A 43 12.67 -2.41 5.72
C TYR A 43 13.52 -3.06 6.82
N ARG A 44 12.96 -4.05 7.53
CA ARG A 44 13.66 -4.78 8.59
C ARG A 44 14.86 -5.56 8.05
N GLN A 45 14.71 -6.24 6.92
CA GLN A 45 15.79 -7.07 6.37
C GLN A 45 16.92 -6.24 5.75
N TYR A 46 16.56 -5.13 5.10
CA TYR A 46 17.51 -4.22 4.47
C TYR A 46 18.28 -3.39 5.50
N PHE A 47 17.58 -2.76 6.46
CA PHE A 47 18.20 -1.82 7.40
C PHE A 47 18.60 -2.44 8.75
N SER A 48 17.82 -3.37 9.29
CA SER A 48 18.14 -4.00 10.60
C SER A 48 19.07 -5.19 10.45
N ASN A 49 18.75 -6.12 9.54
CA ASN A 49 19.51 -7.36 9.39
C ASN A 49 20.69 -7.25 8.43
N ARG A 50 20.86 -6.08 7.77
CA ARG A 50 21.89 -5.80 6.75
C ARG A 50 21.94 -6.86 5.63
N ASN A 51 20.82 -7.54 5.38
CA ASN A 51 20.69 -8.52 4.32
C ASN A 51 20.16 -7.83 3.07
N PHE A 52 21.06 -7.11 2.40
CA PHE A 52 20.72 -6.31 1.23
C PHE A 52 20.23 -7.17 0.05
N GLY A 53 20.71 -8.40 -0.09
CA GLY A 53 20.28 -9.31 -1.16
C GLY A 53 18.81 -9.73 -1.02
N PHE A 54 18.44 -10.24 0.16
CA PHE A 54 17.07 -10.65 0.43
C PHE A 54 16.10 -9.47 0.49
N GLY A 55 16.52 -8.34 1.09
CA GLY A 55 15.75 -7.10 1.07
C GLY A 55 15.49 -6.61 -0.35
N SER A 56 16.50 -6.62 -1.23
CA SER A 56 16.31 -6.19 -2.63
C SER A 56 15.34 -7.10 -3.39
N ALA A 57 15.37 -8.42 -3.15
CA ALA A 57 14.42 -9.34 -3.76
C ALA A 57 12.97 -9.02 -3.37
N ILE A 58 12.72 -8.73 -2.09
CA ILE A 58 11.39 -8.34 -1.60
C ILE A 58 10.97 -6.98 -2.16
N ALA A 59 11.89 -6.02 -2.29
CA ALA A 59 11.60 -4.74 -2.92
C ALA A 59 11.15 -4.89 -4.38
N ILE A 60 11.79 -5.77 -5.16
CA ILE A 60 11.39 -6.05 -6.55
C ILE A 60 10.00 -6.70 -6.60
N VAL A 61 9.72 -7.68 -5.75
CA VAL A 61 8.38 -8.31 -5.68
C VAL A 61 7.32 -7.26 -5.31
N LEU A 62 7.62 -6.40 -4.34
CA LEU A 62 6.72 -5.32 -3.92
C LEU A 62 6.48 -4.32 -5.07
N LEU A 63 7.51 -3.94 -5.81
CA LEU A 63 7.40 -3.05 -6.96
C LEU A 63 6.42 -3.63 -8.00
N VAL A 64 6.57 -4.90 -8.36
CA VAL A 64 5.68 -5.58 -9.31
C VAL A 64 4.24 -5.64 -8.78
N ALA A 65 4.04 -5.88 -7.50
CA ALA A 65 2.72 -5.92 -6.89
C ALA A 65 2.03 -4.54 -6.82
N VAL A 66 2.81 -3.46 -6.66
CA VAL A 66 2.30 -2.09 -6.50
C VAL A 66 1.96 -1.45 -7.86
N ILE A 67 2.65 -1.82 -8.95
CA ILE A 67 2.42 -1.24 -10.29
C ILE A 67 0.95 -1.31 -10.75
N PRO A 68 0.26 -2.47 -10.71
CA PRO A 68 -1.14 -2.56 -11.13
C PRO A 68 -2.05 -1.61 -10.34
N VAL A 69 -1.79 -1.49 -9.04
CA VAL A 69 -2.65 -0.68 -8.19
C VAL A 69 -2.36 0.81 -8.32
N MET A 70 -1.10 1.19 -8.56
CA MET A 70 -0.73 2.55 -8.99
C MET A 70 -1.45 2.94 -10.28
N ILE A 71 -1.51 2.05 -11.27
CA ILE A 71 -2.21 2.30 -12.54
C ILE A 71 -3.72 2.51 -12.30
N TYR A 72 -4.33 1.65 -11.48
CA TYR A 72 -5.74 1.79 -11.11
C TYR A 72 -6.01 3.12 -10.37
N ASN A 73 -5.15 3.46 -9.40
CA ASN A 73 -5.26 4.69 -8.63
C ASN A 73 -5.11 5.95 -9.50
N LEU A 74 -4.13 5.98 -10.41
CA LEU A 74 -3.93 7.10 -11.34
C LEU A 74 -5.11 7.28 -12.30
N LYS A 75 -5.67 6.18 -12.80
CA LYS A 75 -6.87 6.24 -13.65
C LYS A 75 -8.05 6.81 -12.87
N GLN A 76 -8.24 6.35 -11.64
CA GLN A 76 -9.31 6.82 -10.76
C GLN A 76 -9.13 8.29 -10.36
N PHE A 77 -7.89 8.75 -10.14
CA PHE A 77 -7.61 10.15 -9.81
C PHE A 77 -7.99 11.09 -10.97
N ARG A 78 -7.70 10.69 -12.22
CA ARG A 78 -8.15 11.42 -13.43
C ARG A 78 -9.66 11.48 -13.58
N GLU A 79 -10.37 10.44 -13.14
CA GLU A 79 -11.84 10.44 -13.16
C GLU A 79 -12.42 11.35 -12.06
N GLN A 80 -11.71 11.56 -10.95
CA GLN A 80 -12.11 12.49 -9.87
C GLN A 80 -11.81 13.95 -10.19
N GLU A 81 -10.73 14.27 -10.92
CA GLU A 81 -10.43 15.65 -11.38
C GLU A 81 -11.37 16.13 -12.49
N ALA A 82 -12.12 15.22 -13.12
CA ALA A 82 -13.08 15.55 -14.18
C ALA A 82 -14.49 15.91 -13.66
N PHE A 83 -14.69 15.96 -12.34
CA PHE A 83 -15.94 16.39 -11.68
C PHE A 83 -15.77 17.71 -10.93
#